data_AF-A0A1F8AZ19-F1
#
_entry.id   AF-A0A1F8AZ19-F1
#
_cell.length_a   1.000
_cell.length_b   1.000
_cell.length_c   1.000
_cell.angle_alpha   90.00
_cell.angle_beta   90.00
_cell.angle_gamma   90.00
#
_symmetry.space_group_name_H-M   'P 1'
#
loop_
_entity.id
_entity.type
_entity.pdbx_description
1 polymer ?
#
loop_
_entity_poly.entity_id
_entity_poly.type
_entity_poly.pdbx_seq_one_letter_code
_entity_poly.pdbx_strand_id
1 'polypeptide(L)'
;MRKILIYCSFAISALVVVLAFVTATTWLQLAVATILYPLLVYFALRIFPRKAWQATPLEQVATIGPASMQLPENEDTGIIDIDKRAFLKLIGISGISLLLYWVFIKRAGTPLFGSASESGTVSLQDATGHKIDPAEKQPTDGYRITEIDDSIIAHYGFTHKNDSWFIMRIDTDTGSFRYVRGNSNFAGGWNNREHLKYDYYVNVF
;
A
#
# COMPACT_ATOMS: atom_id res chain seq x y z
N MET A 1 15.77 -35.70 -34.05
CA MET A 1 16.36 -34.33 -34.06
C MET A 1 15.42 -33.25 -33.53
N ARG A 2 14.15 -33.18 -33.95
CA ARG A 2 13.20 -32.12 -33.51
C ARG A 2 13.03 -31.97 -31.99
N LYS A 3 13.02 -33.07 -31.24
CA LYS A 3 12.92 -33.04 -29.76
C LYS A 3 14.18 -32.44 -29.11
N ILE A 4 15.36 -32.81 -29.58
CA ILE A 4 16.66 -32.29 -29.09
C ILE A 4 16.75 -30.78 -29.31
N LEU A 5 16.34 -30.29 -30.48
CA LEU A 5 16.28 -28.85 -30.78
C LEU A 5 15.35 -28.09 -29.81
N ILE A 6 14.22 -28.70 -29.43
CA ILE A 6 13.29 -28.09 -28.47
C ILE A 6 13.91 -28.02 -27.07
N TYR A 7 14.56 -29.09 -26.60
CA TYR A 7 15.26 -29.07 -25.30
C TYR A 7 16.42 -28.05 -25.27
N CYS A 8 17.22 -27.97 -26.34
CA CYS A 8 18.29 -26.97 -26.45
C CYS A 8 17.71 -25.54 -26.47
N SER A 9 16.63 -25.30 -27.23
CA SER A 9 15.98 -23.98 -27.25
C SER A 9 15.42 -23.57 -25.88
N PHE A 10 14.90 -24.54 -25.11
CA PHE A 10 14.41 -24.30 -23.77
C PHE A 10 15.55 -24.03 -22.78
N ALA A 11 16.64 -24.79 -22.84
CA ALA A 11 17.81 -24.56 -22.01
C ALA A 11 18.42 -23.18 -22.26
N ILE A 12 18.55 -22.77 -23.53
CA ILE A 12 19.05 -21.45 -23.92
C ILE A 12 18.07 -20.36 -23.45
N SER A 13 16.77 -20.53 -23.69
CA SER A 13 15.75 -19.58 -23.24
C SER A 13 15.70 -19.44 -21.72
N ALA A 14 15.88 -20.55 -20.98
CA ALA A 14 15.93 -20.54 -19.52
C ALA A 14 17.14 -19.78 -19.00
N LEU A 15 18.32 -20.02 -19.58
CA LEU A 15 19.55 -19.35 -19.21
C LEU A 15 19.48 -17.84 -19.50
N VAL A 16 18.94 -17.45 -20.65
CA VAL A 16 18.73 -16.03 -21.02
C VAL A 16 17.79 -15.34 -20.03
N VAL A 17 16.68 -15.98 -19.64
CA VAL A 17 15.75 -15.40 -18.67
C VAL A 17 16.40 -15.27 -17.29
N VAL A 18 17.13 -16.29 -16.82
CA VAL A 18 17.84 -16.24 -15.54
C VAL A 18 18.87 -15.10 -15.52
N LEU A 19 19.68 -14.98 -16.57
CA LEU A 19 20.65 -13.88 -16.70
C LEU A 19 19.95 -12.51 -16.74
N ALA A 20 18.84 -12.38 -17.47
CA ALA A 20 18.08 -11.15 -17.53
C ALA A 20 17.53 -10.71 -16.15
N PHE A 21 17.12 -11.66 -15.31
CA PHE A 21 16.71 -11.38 -13.94
C PHE A 21 17.88 -11.06 -13.00
N VAL A 22 19.00 -11.78 -13.11
CA VAL A 22 20.19 -11.56 -12.25
C VAL A 22 20.87 -10.23 -12.56
N THR A 23 20.87 -9.79 -13.82
CA THR A 23 21.52 -8.54 -14.25
C THR A 23 20.62 -7.32 -14.18
N ALA A 24 19.33 -7.49 -13.84
CA ALA A 24 18.39 -6.38 -13.74
C ALA A 24 18.71 -5.50 -12.52
N THR A 25 19.36 -4.36 -12.78
CA THR A 25 19.65 -3.34 -11.76
C THR A 25 18.64 -2.20 -11.80
N THR A 26 17.85 -2.10 -12.87
CA THR A 26 16.85 -1.06 -13.09
C THR A 26 15.45 -1.64 -13.24
N TRP A 27 14.43 -0.85 -12.87
CA TRP A 27 13.02 -1.24 -12.99
C TRP A 27 12.60 -1.59 -14.43
N LEU A 28 13.18 -0.91 -15.42
CA LEU A 28 12.93 -1.18 -16.84
C LEU A 28 13.47 -2.54 -17.28
N GLN A 29 14.68 -2.91 -16.83
CA GLN A 29 15.25 -4.23 -17.12
C GLN A 29 14.42 -5.36 -16.51
N LEU A 30 13.88 -5.14 -15.30
CA LEU A 30 13.01 -6.10 -14.64
C LEU A 30 11.67 -6.28 -15.38
N ALA A 31 11.10 -5.18 -15.91
CA ALA A 31 9.89 -5.23 -16.73
C ALA A 31 10.10 -6.04 -18.02
N VAL A 32 11.23 -5.82 -18.71
CA VAL A 32 11.60 -6.57 -19.91
C VAL A 32 11.83 -8.06 -19.61
N ALA A 33 12.52 -8.39 -18.51
CA ALA A 33 12.71 -9.78 -18.08
C ALA A 33 11.38 -10.48 -17.77
N THR A 34 10.42 -9.75 -17.19
CA THR A 34 9.07 -10.26 -16.89
C THR A 34 8.29 -10.58 -18.17
N ILE A 35 8.43 -9.78 -19.22
CA ILE A 35 7.80 -10.03 -20.53
C ILE A 35 8.41 -11.25 -21.23
N LEU A 36 9.69 -11.55 -20.99
CA LEU A 36 10.36 -12.72 -21.54
C LEU A 36 9.99 -14.03 -20.83
N TYR A 37 9.50 -13.97 -19.60
CA TYR A 37 9.08 -15.13 -18.81
C TYR A 37 7.95 -15.99 -19.45
N PRO A 38 6.84 -15.44 -19.99
CA PRO A 38 5.80 -16.25 -20.65
C PRO A 38 6.32 -17.03 -21.88
N LEU A 39 7.38 -16.55 -22.54
CA LEU A 39 8.04 -17.28 -23.62
C LEU A 39 8.68 -18.59 -23.10
N LEU A 40 9.34 -18.52 -21.94
CA LEU A 40 9.91 -19.69 -21.26
C LEU A 40 8.80 -20.68 -20.85
N VAL A 41 7.70 -20.17 -20.29
CA VAL A 41 6.54 -20.98 -19.90
C VAL A 41 5.94 -21.70 -21.12
N TYR A 42 5.85 -21.04 -22.27
CA TYR A 42 5.40 -21.66 -23.52
C TYR A 42 6.29 -22.86 -23.92
N PHE A 43 7.61 -22.69 -23.86
CA PHE A 43 8.53 -23.79 -24.15
C PHE A 43 8.46 -24.91 -23.11
N ALA A 44 8.28 -24.59 -21.82
CA ALA A 44 8.09 -25.58 -20.76
C ALA A 44 6.82 -26.42 -21.02
N LEU A 45 5.68 -25.79 -21.29
CA LEU A 45 4.42 -26.48 -21.58
C LEU A 45 4.49 -27.35 -22.84
N ARG A 46 5.35 -26.99 -23.78
CA ARG A 46 5.59 -27.79 -25.00
C ARG A 46 6.49 -29.00 -24.74
N ILE A 47 7.38 -28.93 -23.75
CA ILE A 47 8.30 -29.99 -23.37
C ILE A 47 7.66 -31.01 -22.43
N PHE A 48 6.81 -30.55 -21.50
CA PHE A 48 6.07 -31.41 -20.60
C PHE A 48 4.74 -31.79 -21.27
N PRO A 49 4.61 -33.00 -21.86
CA PRO A 49 3.34 -33.42 -22.43
C PRO A 49 2.32 -33.42 -21.30
N ARG A 50 1.28 -32.58 -21.42
CA ARG A 50 0.07 -32.71 -20.61
C ARG A 50 -0.48 -34.10 -20.90
N LYS A 51 -0.17 -35.07 -20.03
CA LYS A 51 -0.82 -36.37 -20.03
C LYS A 51 -2.27 -36.10 -19.66
N ALA A 52 -3.05 -35.81 -20.69
CA ALA A 52 -4.47 -35.53 -20.60
C ALA A 52 -5.10 -36.76 -19.95
N TRP A 53 -5.66 -36.51 -18.77
CA TRP A 53 -6.46 -37.43 -18.00
C TRP A 53 -7.51 -38.04 -18.94
N GLN A 54 -7.36 -39.32 -19.28
CA GLN A 54 -8.44 -40.04 -19.94
C GLN A 54 -9.55 -40.16 -18.90
N ALA A 55 -10.58 -39.33 -19.05
CA ALA A 55 -11.83 -39.51 -18.35
C ALA A 55 -12.48 -40.77 -18.94
N THR A 56 -12.54 -41.83 -18.14
CA THR A 56 -13.38 -42.99 -18.42
C THR A 56 -14.82 -42.50 -18.62
N PRO A 57 -15.55 -42.94 -19.66
CA PRO A 57 -16.94 -42.53 -19.86
C PRO A 57 -17.78 -43.12 -18.72
N LEU A 58 -18.46 -42.26 -17.94
CA LEU A 58 -19.46 -42.72 -16.99
C LEU A 58 -20.67 -43.25 -17.76
N GLU A 59 -20.90 -44.55 -17.64
CA GLU A 59 -22.09 -45.24 -18.08
C GLU A 59 -23.32 -44.66 -17.40
N GLN A 60 -24.24 -44.16 -18.21
CA GLN A 60 -25.46 -43.49 -17.81
C GLN A 60 -26.54 -44.54 -17.53
N VAL A 61 -26.92 -44.73 -16.27
CA VAL A 61 -28.10 -45.53 -15.89
C VAL A 61 -29.07 -44.67 -15.08
N ALA A 62 -30.34 -44.85 -15.42
CA ALA A 62 -31.45 -43.93 -15.19
C ALA A 62 -32.23 -44.14 -13.88
N THR A 63 -33.06 -43.13 -13.60
CA THR A 63 -34.38 -43.20 -12.93
C THR A 63 -34.45 -42.92 -11.42
N ILE A 64 -35.49 -42.15 -11.09
CA ILE A 64 -35.85 -41.42 -9.86
C ILE A 64 -36.55 -42.34 -8.84
N GLY A 65 -36.23 -42.18 -7.54
CA GLY A 65 -37.07 -42.67 -6.41
C GLY A 65 -36.30 -42.73 -5.07
N PRO A 66 -36.91 -42.36 -3.92
CA PRO A 66 -36.23 -42.37 -2.62
C PRO A 66 -36.45 -43.68 -1.84
N ALA A 67 -35.55 -43.90 -0.86
CA ALA A 67 -35.56 -44.89 0.22
C ALA A 67 -35.04 -46.31 -0.10
N SER A 68 -33.85 -46.63 0.44
CA SER A 68 -33.62 -47.76 1.36
C SER A 68 -32.12 -47.96 1.60
N MET A 69 -31.78 -48.17 2.86
CA MET A 69 -30.46 -48.50 3.39
C MET A 69 -29.96 -49.85 2.83
N GLN A 70 -28.73 -49.87 2.30
CA GLN A 70 -27.91 -51.09 2.22
C GLN A 70 -26.44 -50.69 2.08
N LEU A 71 -25.64 -51.11 3.06
CA LEU A 71 -24.19 -51.03 3.08
C LEU A 71 -23.66 -52.41 2.67
N PRO A 72 -22.81 -52.49 1.64
CA PRO A 72 -21.81 -53.54 1.57
C PRO A 72 -20.42 -52.91 1.60
N GLU A 73 -19.74 -53.15 2.71
CA GLU A 73 -18.37 -53.64 2.78
C GLU A 73 -17.73 -53.92 1.39
N ASN A 74 -16.73 -53.12 1.02
CA ASN A 74 -15.44 -53.59 0.51
C ASN A 74 -14.46 -52.44 0.21
N GLU A 75 -13.25 -52.60 0.76
CA GLU A 75 -11.96 -51.96 0.42
C GLU A 75 -11.84 -50.44 0.42
N ASP A 76 -11.74 -49.91 1.63
CA ASP A 76 -11.32 -48.55 1.92
C ASP A 76 -9.79 -48.41 1.82
N THR A 77 -9.25 -48.30 0.59
CA THR A 77 -7.89 -47.76 0.35
C THR A 77 -7.83 -46.71 -0.76
N GLY A 78 -8.97 -46.35 -1.37
CA GLY A 78 -9.04 -45.35 -2.45
C GLY A 78 -9.45 -43.93 -2.00
N ILE A 79 -9.99 -43.77 -0.79
CA ILE A 79 -10.66 -42.53 -0.38
C ILE A 79 -9.69 -41.53 0.30
N ILE A 80 -8.57 -42.02 0.86
CA ILE A 80 -7.62 -41.20 1.63
C ILE A 80 -6.82 -40.22 0.74
N ASP A 81 -6.65 -40.51 -0.56
CA ASP A 81 -5.83 -39.68 -1.46
C ASP A 81 -6.64 -38.58 -2.18
N ILE A 82 -7.98 -38.68 -2.19
CA ILE A 82 -8.86 -37.66 -2.76
C ILE A 82 -8.80 -36.40 -1.90
N ASP A 83 -8.89 -36.53 -0.58
CA ASP A 83 -8.83 -35.41 0.36
C ASP A 83 -7.44 -34.76 0.38
N LYS A 84 -6.37 -35.56 0.32
CA LYS A 84 -4.99 -35.06 0.23
C LYS A 84 -4.77 -34.28 -1.07
N ARG A 85 -5.30 -34.77 -2.20
CA ARG A 85 -5.21 -34.08 -3.49
C ARG A 85 -6.09 -32.83 -3.52
N ALA A 86 -7.27 -32.85 -2.92
CA ALA A 86 -8.14 -31.69 -2.80
C ALA A 86 -7.48 -30.61 -1.93
N PHE A 87 -6.90 -30.99 -0.81
CA PHE A 87 -6.14 -30.13 0.09
C PHE A 87 -4.92 -29.51 -0.59
N LEU A 88 -4.13 -30.32 -1.32
CA LEU A 88 -2.95 -29.83 -2.04
C LEU A 88 -3.32 -28.84 -3.16
N LYS A 89 -4.44 -29.08 -3.85
CA LYS A 89 -4.99 -28.13 -4.84
C LYS A 89 -5.46 -26.84 -4.17
N LEU A 90 -6.13 -26.94 -3.02
CA LEU A 90 -6.66 -25.79 -2.30
C LEU A 90 -5.54 -24.90 -1.76
N ILE A 91 -4.51 -25.48 -1.15
CA ILE A 91 -3.32 -24.75 -0.68
C ILE A 91 -2.50 -24.17 -1.83
N GLY A 92 -2.37 -24.90 -2.94
CA GLY A 92 -1.70 -24.39 -4.13
C GLY A 92 -2.41 -23.17 -4.72
N ILE A 93 -3.73 -23.24 -4.88
CA ILE A 93 -4.53 -22.14 -5.43
C ILE A 93 -4.59 -20.96 -4.47
N SER A 94 -4.76 -21.20 -3.16
CA SER A 94 -4.81 -20.13 -2.16
C SER A 94 -3.45 -19.43 -1.99
N GLY A 95 -2.36 -20.18 -2.00
CA GLY A 95 -1.00 -19.65 -1.92
C GLY A 95 -0.61 -18.81 -3.15
N ILE A 96 -0.95 -19.27 -4.36
CA ILE A 96 -0.76 -18.49 -5.60
C ILE A 96 -1.62 -17.23 -5.59
N SER A 97 -2.87 -17.32 -5.11
CA SER A 97 -3.77 -16.16 -4.99
C SER A 97 -3.23 -15.13 -4.00
N LEU A 98 -2.63 -15.57 -2.89
CA LEU A 98 -2.02 -14.69 -1.91
C LEU A 98 -0.73 -14.04 -2.44
N LEU A 99 0.06 -14.77 -3.24
CA LEU A 99 1.20 -14.19 -3.95
C LEU A 99 0.78 -13.13 -4.98
N LEU A 100 -0.26 -13.40 -5.77
CA LEU A 100 -0.81 -12.42 -6.71
C LEU A 100 -1.37 -11.20 -5.96
N TYR A 101 -2.12 -11.43 -4.89
CA TYR A 101 -2.57 -10.36 -4.00
C TYR A 101 -1.39 -9.52 -3.49
N TRP A 102 -0.31 -10.15 -3.01
CA TRP A 102 0.84 -9.43 -2.49
C TRP A 102 1.60 -8.65 -3.59
N VAL A 103 1.73 -9.20 -4.79
CA VAL A 103 2.39 -8.54 -5.92
C VAL A 103 1.58 -7.35 -6.44
N PHE A 104 0.26 -7.50 -6.57
CA PHE A 104 -0.59 -6.47 -7.15
C PHE A 104 -1.06 -5.42 -6.13
N ILE A 105 -1.33 -5.79 -4.88
CA ILE A 105 -1.92 -4.87 -3.89
C ILE A 105 -0.87 -4.17 -3.03
N LYS A 106 0.33 -4.75 -2.84
CA LYS A 106 1.44 -4.00 -2.21
C LYS A 106 1.99 -2.89 -3.11
N ARG A 107 1.55 -2.82 -4.38
CA ARG A 107 1.88 -1.76 -5.36
C ARG A 107 0.70 -0.87 -5.76
N ALA A 108 -0.50 -1.10 -5.24
CA ALA A 108 -1.66 -0.23 -5.46
C ALA A 108 -1.60 1.10 -4.66
N GLY A 109 -0.40 1.54 -4.27
CA GLY A 109 -0.12 2.89 -3.79
C GLY A 109 0.40 3.84 -4.88
N THR A 110 0.52 3.39 -6.14
CA THR A 110 0.94 4.26 -7.24
C THR A 110 0.01 4.12 -8.43
N PRO A 111 -0.73 5.18 -8.83
CA PRO A 111 -1.57 5.16 -10.02
C PRO A 111 -0.69 5.00 -11.27
N LEU A 112 -0.98 3.97 -12.07
CA LEU A 112 -0.15 3.52 -13.20
C LEU A 112 -0.38 4.30 -14.50
N PHE A 113 -1.20 5.36 -14.50
CA PHE A 113 -1.41 6.22 -15.67
C PHE A 113 -1.69 7.67 -15.23
N GLY A 114 -0.62 8.46 -15.14
CA GLY A 114 -0.64 9.90 -14.98
C GLY A 114 0.73 10.41 -15.41
N SER A 115 0.77 11.09 -16.56
CA SER A 115 1.95 11.55 -17.28
C SER A 115 3.06 12.12 -16.38
N ALA A 116 4.19 11.42 -16.33
CA ALA A 116 5.46 12.04 -16.01
C ALA A 116 6.00 12.71 -17.29
N SER A 117 5.91 14.03 -17.36
CA SER A 117 6.88 14.79 -18.14
C SER A 117 7.24 16.04 -17.36
N GLU A 118 8.55 16.16 -17.18
CA GLU A 118 9.32 17.26 -16.61
C GLU A 118 9.48 17.33 -15.08
N SER A 119 10.71 17.01 -14.68
CA SER A 119 11.42 17.56 -13.53
C SER A 119 10.77 17.41 -12.15
N GLY A 120 10.88 16.20 -11.60
CA GLY A 120 11.34 15.98 -10.24
C GLY A 120 10.76 16.84 -9.12
N THR A 121 9.45 16.87 -8.93
CA THR A 121 8.81 17.04 -7.61
C THR A 121 7.39 16.49 -7.70
N VAL A 122 7.07 15.41 -6.99
CA VAL A 122 5.69 14.95 -6.84
C VAL A 122 5.00 15.94 -5.90
N SER A 123 4.31 16.94 -6.46
CA SER A 123 3.48 17.83 -5.66
C SER A 123 2.07 17.28 -5.58
N LEU A 124 1.53 17.19 -4.37
CA LEU A 124 0.11 16.93 -4.18
C LEU A 124 -0.67 18.07 -4.85
N GLN A 125 -1.79 17.78 -5.50
CA GLN A 125 -2.67 18.80 -6.10
C GLN A 125 -4.09 18.56 -5.60
N ASP A 126 -4.81 19.63 -5.32
CA ASP A 126 -6.24 19.58 -4.97
C ASP A 126 -7.08 19.23 -6.21
N ALA A 127 -8.35 18.86 -6.02
CA ALA A 127 -9.32 18.58 -7.09
C ALA A 127 -9.52 19.75 -8.07
N THR A 128 -9.12 20.96 -7.65
CA THR A 128 -9.13 22.19 -8.44
C THR A 128 -7.82 22.45 -9.21
N GLY A 129 -6.81 21.58 -9.06
CA GLY A 129 -5.49 21.70 -9.71
C GLY A 129 -4.50 22.60 -8.96
N HIS A 130 -4.87 23.11 -7.78
CA HIS A 130 -3.95 23.87 -6.95
C HIS A 130 -2.87 22.95 -6.35
N LYS A 131 -1.61 23.34 -6.53
CA LYS A 131 -0.45 22.67 -5.90
C LYS A 131 -0.58 22.77 -4.38
N ILE A 132 -0.79 21.63 -3.73
CA ILE A 132 -0.72 21.47 -2.28
C ILE A 132 0.75 21.28 -1.93
N ASP A 133 1.29 22.22 -1.15
CA ASP A 133 2.55 22.02 -0.46
C ASP A 133 2.25 21.43 0.93
N PRO A 134 2.43 20.11 1.14
CA PRO A 134 2.20 19.50 2.46
C PRO A 134 3.19 20.01 3.53
N ALA A 135 4.21 20.77 3.13
CA ALA A 135 5.16 21.42 4.02
C ALA A 135 4.97 22.95 4.08
N GLU A 136 3.80 23.47 3.65
CA GLU A 136 3.45 24.88 3.86
C GLU A 136 3.51 25.20 5.37
N LYS A 137 4.53 25.95 5.75
CA LYS A 137 4.78 26.30 7.16
C LYS A 137 3.76 27.33 7.59
N GLN A 138 2.94 26.98 8.57
CA GLN A 138 2.08 27.96 9.21
C GLN A 138 2.90 28.88 10.12
N PRO A 139 2.51 30.15 10.29
CA PRO A 139 3.21 31.10 11.16
C PRO A 139 3.37 30.62 12.62
N THR A 140 2.48 29.75 13.07
CA THR A 140 2.46 29.16 14.42
C THR A 140 3.12 27.77 14.49
N ASP A 141 3.69 27.29 13.39
CA ASP A 141 4.40 26.01 13.40
C ASP A 141 5.63 26.04 14.29
N GLY A 142 5.86 24.93 14.99
CA GLY A 142 7.00 24.77 15.89
C GLY A 142 6.83 25.43 17.25
N TYR A 143 5.80 26.25 17.47
CA TYR A 143 5.47 26.75 18.80
C TYR A 143 4.88 25.65 19.68
N ARG A 144 5.12 25.73 20.98
CA ARG A 144 4.64 24.79 22.00
C ARG A 144 4.08 25.57 23.19
N ILE A 145 3.01 25.04 23.77
CA ILE A 145 2.41 25.61 24.98
C ILE A 145 3.44 25.57 26.12
N THR A 146 3.53 26.67 26.85
CA THR A 146 4.50 26.85 27.93
C THR A 146 3.81 27.20 29.23
N GLU A 147 2.85 28.13 29.20
CA GLU A 147 2.08 28.51 30.38
C GLU A 147 0.60 28.71 30.02
N ILE A 148 -0.26 28.50 31.02
CA ILE A 148 -1.71 28.61 30.91
C ILE A 148 -2.20 29.40 32.12
N ASP A 149 -3.03 30.40 31.85
CA ASP A 149 -3.79 31.13 32.83
C ASP A 149 -5.27 30.97 32.49
N ASP A 150 -5.99 30.18 33.28
CA ASP A 150 -7.40 29.82 33.07
C ASP A 150 -8.36 30.72 33.88
N SER A 151 -7.99 31.99 34.02
CA SER A 151 -8.84 33.04 34.59
C SER A 151 -10.06 33.33 33.69
N ILE A 152 -10.97 34.21 34.14
CA ILE A 152 -12.15 34.62 33.37
C ILE A 152 -11.76 35.05 31.94
N ILE A 153 -10.66 35.80 31.80
CA ILE A 153 -10.00 36.03 30.52
C ILE A 153 -8.82 35.08 30.47
N ALA A 154 -8.95 34.00 29.69
CA ALA A 154 -7.92 32.98 29.61
C ALA A 154 -6.76 33.43 28.72
N HIS A 155 -5.54 33.12 29.14
CA HIS A 155 -4.32 33.37 28.38
C HIS A 155 -3.52 32.08 28.20
N TYR A 156 -3.07 31.84 26.98
CA TYR A 156 -2.26 30.67 26.62
C TYR A 156 -0.95 31.15 26.02
N GLY A 157 0.15 30.84 26.69
CA GLY A 157 1.49 31.25 26.29
C GLY A 157 2.18 30.14 25.50
N PHE A 158 2.75 30.50 24.35
CA PHE A 158 3.44 29.58 23.47
C PHE A 158 4.85 30.08 23.19
N THR A 159 5.84 29.18 23.25
CA THR A 159 7.24 29.49 22.94
C THR A 159 7.73 28.61 21.79
N HIS A 160 8.65 29.15 21.00
CA HIS A 160 9.33 28.44 19.93
C HIS A 160 10.79 28.18 20.33
N LYS A 161 11.47 27.23 19.67
CA LYS A 161 12.87 26.86 19.93
C LYS A 161 13.90 28.00 19.79
N ASN A 162 13.51 29.12 19.21
CA ASN A 162 14.35 30.30 19.00
C ASN A 162 14.04 31.43 20.00
N ASP A 163 13.39 31.10 21.12
CA ASP A 163 12.93 32.01 22.19
C ASP A 163 11.87 33.04 21.79
N SER A 164 11.40 33.02 20.53
CA SER A 164 10.21 33.78 20.16
C SER A 164 8.97 33.16 20.78
N TRP A 165 7.96 33.99 21.02
CA TRP A 165 6.76 33.59 21.72
C TRP A 165 5.54 34.32 21.22
N PHE A 166 4.37 33.76 21.49
CA PHE A 166 3.10 34.46 21.38
C PHE A 166 2.18 34.09 22.52
N ILE A 167 1.26 34.98 22.85
CA ILE A 167 0.20 34.74 23.83
C ILE A 167 -1.13 34.86 23.11
N MET A 168 -1.96 33.84 23.26
CA MET A 168 -3.35 33.85 22.83
C MET A 168 -4.22 34.22 24.01
N ARG A 169 -5.00 35.29 23.87
CA ARG A 169 -6.03 35.71 24.82
C ARG A 169 -7.39 35.26 24.30
N ILE A 170 -8.16 34.61 25.17
CA ILE A 170 -9.55 34.25 24.92
C ILE A 170 -10.43 35.12 25.81
N ASP A 171 -11.33 35.85 25.18
CA ASP A 171 -12.44 36.51 25.86
C ASP A 171 -13.59 35.50 25.96
N THR A 172 -13.87 35.00 27.16
CA THR A 172 -14.83 33.91 27.37
C THR A 172 -16.29 34.34 27.19
N ASP A 173 -16.58 35.63 27.35
CA ASP A 173 -17.92 36.19 27.17
C ASP A 173 -18.27 36.32 25.68
N THR A 174 -17.31 36.72 24.85
CA THR A 174 -17.50 36.91 23.41
C THR A 174 -17.05 35.72 22.56
N GLY A 175 -16.28 34.79 23.14
CA GLY A 175 -15.63 33.70 22.41
C GLY A 175 -14.55 34.18 21.43
N SER A 176 -14.03 35.40 21.62
CA SER A 176 -13.08 36.00 20.66
C SER A 176 -11.63 35.69 21.02
N PHE A 177 -10.83 35.39 19.99
CA PHE A 177 -9.41 35.08 20.11
C PHE A 177 -8.57 36.27 19.66
N ARG A 178 -7.60 36.64 20.49
CA ARG A 178 -6.65 37.71 20.20
C ARG A 178 -5.23 37.23 20.46
N TYR A 179 -4.28 37.78 19.73
CA TYR A 179 -2.89 37.34 19.75
C TYR A 179 -1.97 38.52 20.00
N VAL A 180 -0.84 38.24 20.62
CA VAL A 180 0.32 39.14 20.71
C VAL A 180 1.58 38.30 20.61
N ARG A 181 2.63 38.82 20.00
CA ARG A 181 3.90 38.11 19.80
C ARG A 181 5.09 38.91 20.32
N GLY A 182 6.16 38.20 20.66
CA GLY A 182 7.47 38.76 20.97
C GLY A 182 8.59 37.91 20.42
N ASN A 183 9.76 38.53 20.21
CA ASN A 183 10.91 37.85 19.61
C ASN A 183 11.82 37.18 20.65
N SER A 184 11.71 37.57 21.93
CA SER A 184 12.49 37.03 23.05
C SER A 184 11.85 37.42 24.40
N ASN A 185 12.35 36.87 25.51
CA ASN A 185 11.90 37.17 26.88
C ASN A 185 10.41 36.86 27.13
N PHE A 186 10.03 35.60 26.97
CA PHE A 186 8.67 35.13 27.25
C PHE A 186 8.22 35.47 28.68
N ALA A 187 9.07 35.27 29.69
CA ALA A 187 8.73 35.53 31.08
C ALA A 187 8.30 36.99 31.32
N GLY A 188 8.99 37.96 30.70
CA GLY A 188 8.61 39.37 30.76
C GLY A 188 7.25 39.64 30.09
N GLY A 189 7.03 39.06 28.90
CA GLY A 189 5.75 39.16 28.20
C GLY A 189 4.60 38.53 29.00
N TRP A 190 4.85 37.36 29.58
CA TRP A 190 3.87 36.60 30.36
C TRP A 190 3.47 37.28 31.66
N ASN A 191 4.44 37.83 32.39
CA ASN A 191 4.16 38.59 33.61
C ASN A 191 3.33 39.85 33.35
N ASN A 192 3.43 40.43 32.14
CA ASN A 192 2.66 41.60 31.73
C ASN A 192 1.47 41.27 30.82
N ARG A 193 1.07 40.00 30.72
CA ARG A 193 0.12 39.50 29.71
C ARG A 193 -1.20 40.27 29.65
N GLU A 194 -1.72 40.74 30.78
CA GLU A 194 -3.00 41.46 30.85
C GLU A 194 -2.95 42.86 30.19
N HIS A 195 -1.77 43.48 30.14
CA HIS A 195 -1.59 44.86 29.66
C HIS A 195 -0.98 44.93 28.25
N LEU A 196 -0.78 43.78 27.60
CA LEU A 196 -0.28 43.74 26.22
C LEU A 196 -1.36 44.19 25.24
N LYS A 197 -0.92 44.75 24.11
CA LYS A 197 -1.82 45.10 23.00
C LYS A 197 -2.06 43.87 22.14
N TYR A 198 -3.24 43.27 22.26
CA TYR A 198 -3.64 42.13 21.45
C TYR A 198 -4.39 42.55 20.19
N ASP A 199 -4.26 41.75 19.13
CA ASP A 199 -4.93 41.97 17.85
C ASP A 199 -5.42 40.63 17.23
N TYR A 200 -6.11 40.69 16.10
CA TYR A 200 -6.48 39.51 15.32
C TYR A 200 -5.26 38.80 14.74
N TYR A 201 -5.39 37.50 14.48
CA TYR A 201 -4.32 36.65 13.94
C TYR A 201 -3.58 37.28 12.74
N VAL A 202 -4.34 37.75 11.75
CA VAL A 202 -3.82 38.37 10.50
C VAL A 202 -3.00 39.64 10.71
N ASN A 203 -3.18 40.32 11.84
CA ASN A 203 -2.42 41.53 12.16
C ASN A 203 -1.13 41.21 12.92
N VAL A 204 -1.00 39.97 13.42
CA VAL A 204 0.10 39.51 14.28
C VAL A 204 1.02 38.55 13.53
N PHE A 205 0.49 37.77 12.57
CA PHE A 205 1.17 36.77 11.78
C PHE A 205 0.95 37.00 10.28
#